data_AF-A0A4P7JH01-F1
#
_entry.id   AF-A0A4P7JH01-F1
#
_cell.length_a   1.000
_cell.length_b   1.000
_cell.length_c   1.000
_cell.angle_alpha   90.00
_cell.angle_beta   90.00
_cell.angle_gamma   90.00
#
_symmetry.space_group_name_H-M   'P 1'
#
loop_
_entity.id
_entity.type
_entity.pdbx_description
1 polymer ?
#
loop_
_entity_poly.entity_id
_entity_poly.type
_entity_poly.pdbx_seq_one_letter_code
_entity_poly.pdbx_strand_id
1 'polypeptide(L)'
;MTGQMALLGAGTRGCAWAARFVLMGWDVRVFDPEPGADARVEEALAAARAALPALYDVALPPAGTVTYPDSLTKAVTGADWVQDGLPDRLALKRKMYQAVQASIGPEVVIAAASYTLGVEDLQGCAPRPAQILSMAGRMPVWLFPQVKIEGGPATPPEFLMRAGEVLHSIGMVLDADGLAEMLPGDDPDTVVAVLRALKLRREPGLGAGLADHEVSLAPQMPDLATPPVTLDRQVPPDWVDYNGHMNEAHYLTAFSNACDRLLLWAGMDANCVTEGHSVFTVETHIRHLGEVDIGDRITVTTRVLDAAGKHLHLWHEMQSRAGLAATCEQMLLHMDLTIRRPALPRADVGAVLTAAAGAHAALPEPEGVGRAIGAPR
;
A
#
# COMPACT_ATOMS: atom_id res chain seq x y z
N MET A 1 -5.00 10.19 3.23
CA MET A 1 -4.66 11.54 3.74
C MET A 1 -3.18 11.56 4.03
N THR A 2 -2.49 12.63 3.66
CA THR A 2 -1.14 12.93 4.16
C THR A 2 -1.26 13.93 5.31
N GLY A 3 -0.28 13.94 6.21
CA GLY A 3 -0.30 14.82 7.38
C GLY A 3 1.07 14.90 8.04
N GLN A 4 1.14 15.69 9.12
CA GLN A 4 2.34 15.86 9.92
C GLN A 4 2.23 15.08 11.24
N MET A 5 3.07 14.07 11.40
CA MET A 5 3.23 13.34 12.64
C MET A 5 4.39 13.91 13.46
N ALA A 6 4.21 14.09 14.77
CA ALA A 6 5.29 14.37 15.70
C ALA A 6 5.60 13.13 16.54
N LEU A 7 6.86 12.65 16.51
CA LEU A 7 7.32 11.52 17.30
C LEU A 7 8.01 12.00 18.58
N LEU A 8 7.60 11.46 19.72
CA LEU A 8 8.24 11.66 21.03
C LEU A 8 9.08 10.43 21.38
N GLY A 9 10.39 10.47 21.12
CA GLY A 9 11.31 9.37 21.39
C GLY A 9 11.45 8.40 20.22
N ALA A 10 12.67 8.28 19.71
CA ALA A 10 13.12 7.39 18.63
C ALA A 10 13.74 6.10 19.20
N GLY A 11 13.10 5.52 20.22
CA GLY A 11 13.35 4.12 20.59
C GLY A 11 12.82 3.16 19.52
N THR A 12 13.01 1.85 19.70
CA THR A 12 12.57 0.81 18.75
C THR A 12 11.10 0.94 18.31
N ARG A 13 10.19 1.21 19.26
CA ARG A 13 8.76 1.41 18.96
C ARG A 13 8.49 2.69 18.18
N GLY A 14 9.11 3.79 18.59
CA GLY A 14 8.97 5.08 17.94
C GLY A 14 9.47 5.04 16.49
N CYS A 15 10.63 4.43 16.26
CA CYS A 15 11.19 4.27 14.92
C CYS A 15 10.28 3.42 14.02
N ALA A 16 9.68 2.36 14.56
CA ALA A 16 8.76 1.54 13.78
C ALA A 16 7.49 2.29 13.35
N TRP A 17 6.92 3.11 14.25
CA TRP A 17 5.80 3.98 13.88
C TRP A 17 6.22 5.05 12.88
N ALA A 18 7.36 5.71 13.08
CA ALA A 18 7.88 6.68 12.10
C ALA A 18 8.01 6.05 10.70
N ALA A 19 8.59 4.85 10.60
CA ALA A 19 8.72 4.14 9.33
C ALA A 19 7.36 3.88 8.67
N ARG A 20 6.36 3.46 9.44
CA ARG A 20 4.99 3.23 8.95
C ARG A 20 4.35 4.50 8.38
N PHE A 21 4.40 5.59 9.14
CA PHE A 21 3.83 6.87 8.73
C PHE A 21 4.54 7.44 7.49
N VAL A 22 5.87 7.43 7.48
CA VAL A 22 6.68 7.92 6.35
C VAL A 22 6.34 7.17 5.07
N LEU A 23 6.30 5.83 5.09
CA LEU A 23 6.00 5.04 3.89
C LEU A 23 4.55 5.17 3.41
N MET A 24 3.67 5.77 4.22
CA MET A 24 2.30 6.11 3.86
C MET A 24 2.11 7.61 3.56
N GLY A 25 3.22 8.31 3.31
CA GLY A 25 3.22 9.70 2.82
C GLY A 25 3.08 10.77 3.89
N TRP A 26 3.21 10.43 5.18
CA TRP A 26 3.21 11.41 6.25
C TRP A 26 4.61 11.97 6.50
N ASP A 27 4.68 13.29 6.69
CA ASP A 27 5.88 13.91 7.21
C ASP A 27 6.02 13.59 8.71
N VAL A 28 7.25 13.34 9.15
CA VAL A 28 7.57 12.97 10.53
C VAL A 28 8.60 13.94 11.12
N ARG A 29 8.23 14.57 12.24
CA ARG A 29 9.14 15.37 13.07
C ARG A 29 9.53 14.57 14.30
N VAL A 30 10.81 14.27 14.45
CA VAL A 30 11.32 13.44 15.54
C VAL A 30 11.93 14.33 16.62
N PHE A 31 11.41 14.20 17.84
CA PHE A 31 12.03 14.74 19.03
C PHE A 31 12.54 13.60 19.91
N ASP A 32 13.86 13.49 20.03
CA ASP A 32 14.53 12.57 20.95
C ASP A 32 15.69 13.32 21.62
N PRO A 33 15.78 13.31 22.97
CA PRO A 33 16.89 13.97 23.66
C PRO A 33 18.24 13.24 23.49
N GLU A 34 18.23 11.97 23.09
CA GLU A 34 19.43 11.18 22.86
C GLU A 34 19.94 11.34 21.42
N PRO A 35 21.26 11.46 21.21
CA PRO A 35 21.84 11.48 19.86
C PRO A 35 21.58 10.15 19.12
N GLY A 36 21.64 10.19 17.79
CA GLY A 36 21.48 8.99 16.94
C GLY A 36 20.03 8.61 16.64
N ALA A 37 19.06 9.51 16.85
CA ALA A 37 17.68 9.31 16.43
C ALA A 37 17.55 9.18 14.90
N ASP A 38 18.40 9.86 14.15
CA ASP A 38 18.51 9.79 12.70
C ASP A 38 18.87 8.39 12.20
N ALA A 39 19.97 7.83 12.72
CA ALA A 39 20.42 6.49 12.36
C ALA A 39 19.37 5.41 12.71
N ARG A 40 18.76 5.51 13.91
CA ARG A 40 17.74 4.54 14.36
C ARG A 40 16.46 4.59 13.52
N VAL A 41 16.00 5.78 13.11
CA VAL A 41 14.83 5.92 12.24
C VAL A 41 15.15 5.43 10.82
N GLU A 42 16.34 5.73 10.29
CA GLU A 42 16.73 5.24 8.96
C GLU A 42 16.87 3.71 8.93
N GLU A 43 17.37 3.08 9.99
CA GLU A 43 17.41 1.62 10.11
C GLU A 43 16.00 1.00 10.04
N ALA A 44 15.03 1.56 10.77
CA ALA A 44 13.64 1.11 10.72
C ALA A 44 13.00 1.35 9.34
N LEU A 45 13.32 2.48 8.70
CA LEU A 45 12.86 2.78 7.34
C LEU A 45 13.44 1.81 6.31
N ALA A 46 14.72 1.46 6.42
CA ALA A 46 15.36 0.50 5.53
C ALA A 46 14.69 -0.88 5.63
N ALA A 47 14.45 -1.37 6.85
CA ALA A 47 13.72 -2.62 7.06
C ALA A 47 12.29 -2.56 6.49
N ALA A 48 11.59 -1.45 6.73
CA ALA A 48 10.22 -1.29 6.23
C ALA A 48 10.15 -1.20 4.70
N ARG A 49 11.09 -0.48 4.05
CA ARG A 49 11.18 -0.38 2.58
C ARG A 49 11.47 -1.73 1.92
N ALA A 50 12.16 -2.63 2.62
CA ALA A 50 12.49 -3.95 2.09
C ALA A 50 11.27 -4.88 2.01
N ALA A 51 10.28 -4.74 2.91
CA ALA A 51 9.20 -5.72 3.06
C ALA A 51 7.78 -5.17 2.93
N LEU A 52 7.49 -3.96 3.43
CA LEU A 52 6.12 -3.42 3.43
C LEU A 52 5.53 -3.27 2.02
N PRO A 53 6.27 -2.79 1.00
CA PRO A 53 5.70 -2.65 -0.35
C PRO A 53 5.21 -3.97 -0.95
N ALA A 54 5.88 -5.10 -0.67
CA ALA A 54 5.51 -6.42 -1.17
C ALA A 54 4.12 -6.91 -0.66
N LEU A 55 3.62 -6.34 0.43
CA LEU A 55 2.27 -6.63 0.94
C LEU A 55 1.18 -6.19 -0.05
N TYR A 56 1.44 -5.13 -0.82
CA TYR A 56 0.48 -4.53 -1.73
C TYR A 56 0.75 -4.94 -3.19
N ASP A 57 -0.31 -5.05 -3.97
CA ASP A 57 -0.27 -5.29 -5.42
C ASP A 57 -0.32 -3.97 -6.22
N VAL A 58 -0.21 -2.84 -5.50
CA VAL A 58 -0.06 -1.48 -6.00
C VAL A 58 1.12 -0.80 -5.29
N ALA A 59 1.65 0.26 -5.90
CA ALA A 59 2.69 1.06 -5.28
C ALA A 59 2.19 1.76 -4.03
N LEU A 60 3.06 1.84 -3.02
CA LEU A 60 2.86 2.75 -1.89
C LEU A 60 2.91 4.21 -2.38
N PRO A 61 2.27 5.15 -1.66
CA PRO A 61 2.38 6.56 -1.99
C PRO A 61 3.84 7.04 -1.86
N PRO A 62 4.18 8.20 -2.47
CA PRO A 62 5.47 8.82 -2.21
C PRO A 62 5.72 8.96 -0.71
N ALA A 63 6.90 8.53 -0.25
CA ALA A 63 7.23 8.60 1.15
C ALA A 63 7.30 10.06 1.63
N GLY A 64 6.87 10.30 2.87
CA GLY A 64 7.02 11.60 3.52
C GLY A 64 8.47 11.88 3.94
N THR A 65 8.69 13.07 4.49
CA THR A 65 10.01 13.52 4.94
C THR A 65 10.21 13.27 6.43
N VAL A 66 11.46 13.06 6.86
CA VAL A 66 11.82 13.01 8.28
C VAL A 66 12.69 14.21 8.62
N THR A 67 12.33 14.90 9.71
CA THR A 67 13.08 16.05 10.23
C THR A 67 13.32 15.92 11.73
N TYR A 68 14.36 16.58 12.24
CA TYR A 68 14.81 16.48 13.63
C TYR A 68 14.89 17.87 14.27
N PRO A 69 13.76 18.45 14.72
CA PRO A 69 13.76 19.76 15.35
C PRO A 69 14.53 19.76 16.68
N ASP A 70 15.22 20.87 16.96
CA ASP A 70 16.04 21.06 18.17
C ASP A 70 15.27 21.18 19.49
N SER A 71 13.94 21.14 19.45
CA SER A 71 13.08 21.37 20.59
C SER A 71 11.72 20.70 20.43
N LEU A 72 11.15 20.27 21.57
CA LEU A 72 9.83 19.62 21.63
C LEU A 72 8.75 20.50 21.00
N THR A 73 8.73 21.79 21.33
CA THR A 73 7.74 22.74 20.80
C THR A 73 7.77 22.77 19.28
N LYS A 74 8.94 22.92 18.66
CA LYS A 74 9.05 22.91 17.18
C LYS A 74 8.62 21.58 16.57
N ALA A 75 8.88 20.46 17.24
CA ALA A 75 8.45 19.15 16.75
C ALA A 75 6.93 18.99 16.72
N VAL A 76 6.21 19.52 17.72
CA VAL A 76 4.75 19.30 17.85
C VAL A 76 3.91 20.44 17.28
N THR A 77 4.44 21.65 17.08
CA THR A 77 3.68 22.78 16.54
C THR A 77 3.16 22.46 15.13
N GLY A 78 1.82 22.49 14.98
CA GLY A 78 1.14 22.16 13.72
C GLY A 78 1.15 20.67 13.36
N ALA A 79 1.38 19.79 14.34
CA ALA A 79 1.20 18.35 14.12
C ALA A 79 -0.28 17.97 14.09
N ASP A 80 -0.64 17.06 13.19
CA ASP A 80 -1.97 16.46 13.08
C ASP A 80 -2.10 15.21 13.96
N TRP A 81 -0.96 14.59 14.29
CA TRP A 81 -0.84 13.40 15.12
C TRP A 81 0.40 13.46 16.01
N VAL A 82 0.27 13.15 17.29
CA VAL A 82 1.42 12.96 18.19
C VAL A 82 1.56 11.48 18.50
N GLN A 83 2.66 10.90 18.05
CA GLN A 83 3.05 9.53 18.35
C GLN A 83 3.99 9.50 19.56
N ASP A 84 3.60 8.78 20.61
CA ASP A 84 4.46 8.50 21.73
C ASP A 84 5.33 7.27 21.42
N GLY A 85 6.65 7.43 21.51
CA GLY A 85 7.66 6.37 21.47
C GLY A 85 8.52 6.33 22.76
N LEU A 86 8.09 7.02 23.81
CA LEU A 86 8.83 7.18 25.08
C LEU A 86 8.83 5.86 25.88
N PRO A 87 9.82 5.68 26.78
CA PRO A 87 9.79 4.58 27.76
C PRO A 87 8.53 4.59 28.62
N ASP A 88 8.07 3.41 29.05
CA ASP A 88 6.90 3.23 29.92
C ASP A 88 7.18 3.65 31.37
N ARG A 89 7.37 4.96 31.56
CA ARG A 89 7.55 5.64 32.84
C ARG A 89 6.46 6.69 32.99
N LEU A 90 5.48 6.42 33.86
CA LEU A 90 4.27 7.25 34.01
C LEU A 90 4.59 8.74 34.22
N ALA A 91 5.52 9.06 35.13
CA ALA A 91 5.90 10.44 35.42
C ALA A 91 6.51 11.17 34.22
N LEU A 92 7.31 10.46 33.40
CA LEU A 92 7.89 11.01 32.18
C LEU A 92 6.81 11.29 31.13
N LYS A 93 5.98 10.28 30.81
CA LYS A 93 4.90 10.42 29.81
C LYS A 93 3.94 11.55 30.18
N ARG A 94 3.46 11.61 31.44
CA ARG A 94 2.59 12.70 31.91
C ARG A 94 3.24 14.08 31.75
N LYS A 95 4.51 14.23 32.14
CA LYS A 95 5.25 15.50 31.97
C LYS A 95 5.35 15.90 30.49
N MET A 96 5.66 14.94 29.61
CA MET A 96 5.77 15.19 28.18
C MET A 96 4.43 15.56 27.56
N TYR A 97 3.35 14.84 27.89
CA TYR A 97 2.01 15.15 27.36
C TYR A 97 1.53 16.53 27.78
N GLN A 98 1.75 16.93 29.03
CA GLN A 98 1.45 18.29 29.50
C GLN A 98 2.19 19.35 28.68
N ALA A 99 3.49 19.15 28.44
CA ALA A 99 4.30 20.07 27.65
C ALA A 99 3.84 20.13 26.17
N VAL A 100 3.48 18.98 25.60
CA VAL A 100 2.95 18.89 24.23
C VAL A 100 1.59 19.58 24.11
N GLN A 101 0.67 19.37 25.07
CA GLN A 101 -0.66 19.98 25.07
C GLN A 101 -0.64 21.51 25.14
N ALA A 102 0.46 22.12 25.61
CA ALA A 102 0.63 23.56 25.55
C ALA A 102 0.86 24.10 24.12
N SER A 103 1.21 23.24 23.16
CA SER A 103 1.69 23.63 21.82
C SER A 103 0.91 23.01 20.64
N ILE A 104 -0.02 22.07 20.90
CA ILE A 104 -0.85 21.41 19.87
C ILE A 104 -2.32 21.86 19.93
N GLY A 105 -3.04 21.74 18.81
CA GLY A 105 -4.48 22.00 18.73
C GLY A 105 -5.28 21.10 19.70
N PRO A 106 -6.45 21.54 20.20
CA PRO A 106 -7.28 20.78 21.14
C PRO A 106 -7.82 19.45 20.58
N GLU A 107 -7.78 19.29 19.27
CA GLU A 107 -8.38 18.18 18.53
C GLU A 107 -7.36 17.12 18.07
N VAL A 108 -6.06 17.38 18.30
CA VAL A 108 -4.94 16.49 17.96
C VAL A 108 -4.88 15.31 18.92
N VAL A 109 -4.67 14.10 18.39
CA VAL A 109 -4.51 12.87 19.19
C VAL A 109 -3.07 12.73 19.68
N ILE A 110 -2.91 12.34 20.95
CA ILE A 110 -1.66 11.82 21.52
C ILE A 110 -1.84 10.32 21.67
N ALA A 111 -1.23 9.55 20.77
CA ALA A 111 -1.31 8.10 20.76
C ALA A 111 -0.18 7.49 21.59
N ALA A 112 -0.52 7.10 22.82
CA ALA A 112 0.40 6.55 23.80
C ALA A 112 0.77 5.10 23.45
N ALA A 113 1.95 4.86 22.89
CA ALA A 113 2.47 3.51 22.70
C ALA A 113 2.92 2.91 24.05
N SER A 114 1.98 2.27 24.73
CA SER A 114 2.13 1.69 26.07
C SER A 114 1.48 0.30 26.10
N TYR A 115 2.17 -0.66 26.72
CA TYR A 115 1.65 -2.03 26.92
C TYR A 115 1.45 -2.34 28.41
N THR A 116 1.80 -1.39 29.29
CA THR A 116 1.86 -1.61 30.74
C THR A 116 1.10 -0.58 31.55
N LEU A 117 0.93 0.64 31.02
CA LEU A 117 0.21 1.73 31.67
C LEU A 117 -1.21 1.85 31.08
N GLY A 118 -2.21 1.94 31.96
CA GLY A 118 -3.60 2.16 31.58
C GLY A 118 -3.85 3.59 31.10
N VAL A 119 -4.85 3.76 30.22
CA VAL A 119 -5.20 5.08 29.66
C VAL A 119 -5.61 6.08 30.75
N GLU A 120 -6.33 5.65 31.79
CA GLU A 120 -6.72 6.52 32.91
C GLU A 120 -5.51 7.07 33.67
N ASP A 121 -4.49 6.24 33.88
CA ASP A 121 -3.24 6.69 34.48
C ASP A 121 -2.57 7.74 33.58
N LEU A 122 -2.53 7.53 32.27
CA LEU A 122 -1.94 8.50 31.35
C LEU A 122 -2.72 9.82 31.32
N GLN A 123 -4.05 9.78 31.49
CA GLN A 123 -4.94 10.93 31.47
C GLN A 123 -4.97 11.75 32.77
N GLY A 124 -4.73 11.13 33.93
CA GLY A 124 -5.08 11.69 35.25
C GLY A 124 -4.51 13.06 35.64
N CYS A 125 -3.50 13.60 34.95
CA CYS A 125 -2.97 14.96 35.19
C CYS A 125 -2.92 15.81 33.92
N ALA A 126 -3.55 15.38 32.83
CA ALA A 126 -3.48 16.07 31.55
C ALA A 126 -4.44 17.27 31.52
N PRO A 127 -4.00 18.44 31.03
CA PRO A 127 -4.89 19.58 30.76
C PRO A 127 -6.06 19.24 29.84
N ARG A 128 -5.84 18.36 28.86
CA ARG A 128 -6.86 17.91 27.89
C ARG A 128 -6.86 16.38 27.80
N PRO A 129 -7.40 15.66 28.79
CA PRO A 129 -7.27 14.20 28.88
C PRO A 129 -7.90 13.48 27.68
N ALA A 130 -8.94 14.05 27.07
CA ALA A 130 -9.61 13.52 25.88
C ALA A 130 -8.66 13.24 24.70
N GLN A 131 -7.56 14.00 24.58
CA GLN A 131 -6.58 13.83 23.49
C GLN A 131 -5.71 12.58 23.63
N ILE A 132 -5.60 12.01 24.84
CA ILE A 132 -4.65 10.92 25.12
C ILE A 132 -5.38 9.59 24.97
N LEU A 133 -4.92 8.79 24.01
CA LEU A 133 -5.40 7.43 23.76
C LEU A 133 -4.29 6.43 24.07
N SER A 134 -4.64 5.29 24.67
CA SER A 134 -3.73 4.14 24.67
C SER A 134 -3.73 3.53 23.27
N MET A 135 -2.54 3.19 22.77
CA MET A 135 -2.39 2.54 21.47
C MET A 135 -1.35 1.42 21.56
N ALA A 136 -1.78 0.18 21.29
CA ALA A 136 -0.92 -1.00 21.31
C ALA A 136 -0.95 -1.68 19.94
N GLY A 137 0.14 -1.51 19.17
CA GLY A 137 0.33 -2.21 17.90
C GLY A 137 1.09 -3.52 18.08
N ARG A 138 0.91 -4.48 17.16
CA ARG A 138 1.83 -5.62 17.09
C ARG A 138 3.17 -5.17 16.49
N MET A 139 4.28 -5.54 17.13
CA MET A 139 5.61 -5.12 16.70
C MET A 139 6.24 -6.13 15.72
N PRO A 140 7.03 -5.66 14.74
CA PRO A 140 7.15 -4.27 14.33
C PRO A 140 5.92 -3.75 13.56
N VAL A 141 5.40 -2.60 13.98
CA VAL A 141 4.19 -1.95 13.39
C VAL A 141 4.39 -1.45 11.96
N TRP A 142 5.63 -1.37 11.47
CA TRP A 142 5.86 -1.07 10.07
C TRP A 142 5.36 -2.20 9.15
N LEU A 143 5.36 -3.47 9.61
CA LEU A 143 4.84 -4.62 8.86
C LEU A 143 3.50 -5.12 9.40
N PHE A 144 3.41 -5.30 10.72
CA PHE A 144 2.21 -5.85 11.34
C PHE A 144 1.11 -4.78 11.43
N PRO A 145 -0.03 -4.94 10.74
CA PRO A 145 -1.05 -3.89 10.66
C PRO A 145 -1.97 -3.83 11.89
N GLN A 146 -1.90 -4.82 12.78
CA GLN A 146 -2.83 -4.95 13.90
C GLN A 146 -2.55 -3.88 14.97
N VAL A 147 -3.58 -3.14 15.35
CA VAL A 147 -3.49 -2.13 16.40
C VAL A 147 -4.76 -2.09 17.24
N LYS A 148 -4.58 -1.97 18.56
CA LYS A 148 -5.65 -1.69 19.50
C LYS A 148 -5.55 -0.24 19.98
N ILE A 149 -6.69 0.45 20.02
CA ILE A 149 -6.80 1.78 20.65
C ILE A 149 -7.83 1.76 21.76
N GLU A 150 -7.55 2.46 22.85
CA GLU A 150 -8.47 2.59 23.99
C GLU A 150 -8.52 4.03 24.49
N GLY A 151 -9.73 4.51 24.76
CA GLY A 151 -10.00 5.78 25.42
C GLY A 151 -10.35 5.56 26.90
N GLY A 152 -10.06 6.54 27.74
CA GLY A 152 -10.52 6.56 29.12
C GLY A 152 -11.91 7.18 29.27
N PRO A 153 -12.46 7.29 30.50
CA PRO A 153 -13.76 7.92 30.76
C PRO A 153 -13.87 9.36 30.25
N ALA A 154 -12.74 10.05 30.11
CA ALA A 154 -12.65 11.42 29.61
C ALA A 154 -12.46 11.49 28.08
N THR A 155 -12.43 10.36 27.36
CA THR A 155 -12.26 10.30 25.91
C THR A 155 -13.62 10.20 25.22
N PRO A 156 -14.05 11.25 24.51
CA PRO A 156 -15.23 11.19 23.67
C PRO A 156 -15.06 10.25 22.46
N PRO A 157 -16.14 9.65 21.92
CA PRO A 157 -16.09 8.75 20.78
C PRO A 157 -15.42 9.35 19.53
N GLU A 158 -15.55 10.67 19.30
CA GLU A 158 -14.96 11.35 18.15
C GLU A 158 -13.43 11.26 18.09
N PHE A 159 -12.74 11.15 19.24
CA PHE A 159 -11.28 10.96 19.26
C PHE A 159 -10.89 9.55 18.81
N LEU A 160 -11.66 8.53 19.19
CA LEU A 160 -11.45 7.15 18.73
C LEU A 160 -11.74 7.02 17.23
N MET A 161 -12.81 7.65 16.74
CA MET A 161 -13.12 7.68 15.30
C MET A 161 -12.00 8.35 14.51
N ARG A 162 -11.55 9.54 14.91
CA ARG A 162 -10.43 10.23 14.27
C ARG A 162 -9.14 9.40 14.29
N ALA A 163 -8.85 8.76 15.41
CA ALA A 163 -7.68 7.89 15.48
C ALA A 163 -7.80 6.68 14.55
N GLY A 164 -8.99 6.07 14.45
CA GLY A 164 -9.29 5.02 13.49
C GLY A 164 -9.09 5.46 12.04
N GLU A 165 -9.54 6.66 11.67
CA GLU A 165 -9.35 7.22 10.32
C GLU A 165 -7.86 7.40 9.98
N VAL A 166 -7.07 7.96 10.90
CA VAL A 166 -5.61 8.11 10.71
C VAL A 166 -4.94 6.75 10.59
N LEU A 167 -5.23 5.83 11.51
CA LEU A 167 -4.66 4.48 11.52
C LEU A 167 -5.01 3.68 10.26
N HIS A 168 -6.27 3.74 9.82
CA HIS A 168 -6.68 3.12 8.56
C HIS A 168 -5.97 3.76 7.35
N SER A 169 -5.77 5.09 7.35
CA SER A 169 -5.08 5.78 6.24
C SER A 169 -3.62 5.34 6.07
N ILE A 170 -2.97 4.93 7.15
CA ILE A 170 -1.62 4.34 7.12
C ILE A 170 -1.67 2.81 7.09
N GLY A 171 -2.82 2.21 6.77
CA GLY A 171 -3.01 0.78 6.56
C GLY A 171 -3.03 -0.09 7.82
N MET A 172 -3.18 0.50 9.00
CA MET A 172 -3.41 -0.25 10.22
C MET A 172 -4.87 -0.71 10.30
N VAL A 173 -5.08 -1.86 10.93
CA VAL A 173 -6.39 -2.47 11.14
C VAL A 173 -6.68 -2.50 12.63
N LEU A 174 -7.81 -1.90 13.01
CA LEU A 174 -8.26 -1.89 14.40
C LEU A 174 -8.70 -3.29 14.81
N ASP A 175 -8.11 -3.79 15.89
CA ASP A 175 -8.42 -5.09 16.47
C ASP A 175 -9.05 -4.91 17.85
N ALA A 176 -10.39 -5.01 17.90
CA ALA A 176 -11.17 -4.79 19.11
C ALA A 176 -11.02 -5.93 20.12
N ASP A 177 -10.83 -7.17 19.64
CA ASP A 177 -10.71 -8.37 20.46
C ASP A 177 -9.27 -8.61 20.96
N GLY A 178 -8.34 -7.72 20.58
CA GLY A 178 -6.92 -7.76 20.93
C GLY A 178 -6.10 -8.55 19.92
N LEU A 179 -4.76 -8.49 20.00
CA LEU A 179 -3.80 -9.03 19.03
C LEU A 179 -3.75 -10.59 18.96
N ALA A 180 -4.91 -11.23 18.82
CA ALA A 180 -5.13 -12.66 19.01
C ALA A 180 -4.81 -13.49 17.75
N GLU A 181 -4.85 -12.88 16.56
CA GLU A 181 -4.40 -13.54 15.34
C GLU A 181 -2.89 -13.81 15.40
N MET A 182 -2.52 -15.05 15.71
CA MET A 182 -1.14 -15.50 15.71
C MET A 182 -0.61 -15.64 14.27
N LEU A 183 0.01 -14.57 13.76
CA LEU A 183 0.87 -14.66 12.59
C LEU A 183 2.16 -15.43 12.98
N PRO A 184 2.65 -16.35 12.12
CA PRO A 184 3.80 -17.19 12.42
C PRO A 184 5.11 -16.39 12.33
N GLY A 185 5.90 -16.43 13.41
CA GLY A 185 7.26 -15.87 13.45
C GLY A 185 7.35 -14.36 13.25
N ASP A 186 8.58 -13.88 13.20
CA ASP A 186 8.93 -12.46 13.00
C ASP A 186 9.73 -12.25 11.70
N ASP A 187 9.83 -13.28 10.85
CA ASP A 187 10.49 -13.22 9.55
C ASP A 187 9.63 -12.39 8.56
N PRO A 188 10.15 -11.29 8.00
CA PRO A 188 9.36 -10.39 7.16
C PRO A 188 8.71 -11.06 5.94
N ASP A 189 9.42 -11.98 5.28
CA ASP A 189 8.93 -12.64 4.07
C ASP A 189 7.76 -13.57 4.37
N THR A 190 7.89 -14.36 5.45
CA THR A 190 6.82 -15.21 5.96
C THR A 190 5.59 -14.38 6.32
N VAL A 191 5.78 -13.26 7.02
CA VAL A 191 4.69 -12.37 7.40
C VAL A 191 4.00 -11.78 6.16
N VAL A 192 4.76 -11.29 5.17
CA VAL A 192 4.21 -10.78 3.91
C VAL A 192 3.37 -11.85 3.21
N ALA A 193 3.88 -13.07 3.06
CA ALA A 193 3.16 -14.16 2.39
C ALA A 193 1.82 -14.49 3.10
N VAL A 194 1.82 -14.57 4.42
CA VAL A 194 0.60 -14.84 5.21
C VAL A 194 -0.39 -13.69 5.11
N LEU A 195 0.06 -12.44 5.26
CA LEU A 195 -0.81 -11.27 5.17
C LEU A 195 -1.44 -11.13 3.77
N ARG A 196 -0.68 -11.42 2.70
CA ARG A 196 -1.19 -11.46 1.32
C ARG A 196 -2.28 -12.52 1.15
N ALA A 197 -2.09 -13.71 1.72
CA ALA A 197 -3.11 -14.76 1.70
C ALA A 197 -4.39 -14.36 2.46
N LEU A 198 -4.27 -13.69 3.61
CA LEU A 198 -5.41 -13.16 4.36
C LEU A 198 -6.14 -12.06 3.58
N LYS A 199 -5.39 -11.12 2.98
CA LYS A 199 -5.91 -10.04 2.12
C LYS A 199 -6.75 -10.59 0.98
N LEU A 200 -6.28 -11.66 0.31
CA LEU A 200 -6.99 -12.29 -0.79
C LEU A 200 -8.36 -12.87 -0.37
N ARG A 201 -8.45 -13.42 0.84
CA ARG A 201 -9.69 -14.01 1.36
C ARG A 201 -10.72 -12.96 1.79
N ARG A 202 -10.28 -11.75 2.13
CA ARG A 202 -11.14 -10.64 2.59
C ARG A 202 -12.08 -11.00 3.75
N GLU A 203 -11.67 -11.92 4.61
CA GLU A 203 -12.42 -12.23 5.84
C GLU A 203 -12.40 -11.00 6.78
N PRO A 204 -13.45 -10.76 7.57
CA PRO A 204 -13.49 -9.65 8.54
C PRO A 204 -12.25 -9.65 9.45
N GLY A 205 -11.74 -8.44 9.75
CA GLY A 205 -10.49 -8.26 10.49
C GLY A 205 -9.34 -7.91 9.56
N LEU A 206 -8.18 -8.56 9.75
CA LEU A 206 -6.94 -8.18 9.09
C LEU A 206 -7.01 -8.28 7.56
N GLY A 207 -7.62 -9.35 7.04
CA GLY A 207 -7.75 -9.58 5.60
C GLY A 207 -8.56 -8.50 4.90
N ALA A 208 -9.79 -8.26 5.35
CA ALA A 208 -10.65 -7.20 4.82
C ALA A 208 -10.02 -5.81 4.99
N GLY A 209 -9.49 -5.48 6.17
CA GLY A 209 -8.90 -4.17 6.44
C GLY A 209 -7.71 -3.84 5.54
N LEU A 210 -6.84 -4.82 5.27
CA LEU A 210 -5.73 -4.66 4.32
C LEU A 210 -6.23 -4.50 2.88
N ALA A 211 -7.24 -5.27 2.49
CA ALA A 211 -7.79 -5.23 1.14
C ALA A 211 -8.51 -3.90 0.86
N ASP A 212 -9.19 -3.34 1.86
CA ASP A 212 -9.84 -2.02 1.79
C ASP A 212 -8.79 -0.91 1.73
N HIS A 213 -7.71 -1.02 2.51
CA HIS A 213 -6.60 -0.06 2.43
C HIS A 213 -5.92 -0.10 1.07
N GLU A 214 -5.68 -1.27 0.48
CA GLU A 214 -5.12 -1.39 -0.88
C GLU A 214 -6.00 -0.70 -1.93
N VAL A 215 -7.33 -0.80 -1.82
CA VAL A 215 -8.26 -0.07 -2.69
C VAL A 215 -8.06 1.45 -2.54
N SER A 216 -7.82 1.93 -1.32
CA SER A 216 -7.52 3.36 -1.07
C SER A 216 -6.19 3.83 -1.68
N LEU A 217 -5.25 2.90 -1.91
CA LEU A 217 -3.96 3.16 -2.56
C LEU A 217 -4.01 3.05 -4.08
N ALA A 218 -5.09 2.49 -4.65
CA ALA A 218 -5.16 2.20 -6.07
C ALA A 218 -5.02 3.48 -6.91
N PRO A 219 -4.16 3.49 -7.95
CA PRO A 219 -4.04 4.67 -8.80
C PRO A 219 -5.34 4.96 -9.55
N GLN A 220 -5.66 6.25 -9.60
CA GLN A 220 -6.72 6.78 -10.45
C GLN A 220 -6.40 6.54 -11.92
N MET A 221 -7.42 6.51 -12.77
CA MET A 221 -7.24 6.38 -14.21
C MET A 221 -6.39 7.55 -14.74
N PRO A 222 -5.25 7.29 -15.38
CA PRO A 222 -4.45 8.33 -16.03
C PRO A 222 -5.06 8.72 -17.38
N ASP A 223 -4.43 9.67 -18.09
CA ASP A 223 -4.73 9.86 -19.51
C ASP A 223 -4.30 8.63 -20.31
N LEU A 224 -5.26 7.98 -20.98
CA LEU A 224 -5.05 6.78 -21.79
C LEU A 224 -4.66 7.10 -23.24
N ALA A 225 -4.43 8.36 -23.60
CA ALA A 225 -3.87 8.73 -24.91
C ALA A 225 -2.40 8.30 -25.06
N THR A 226 -1.70 8.08 -23.95
CA THR A 226 -0.37 7.48 -23.90
C THR A 226 -0.42 6.14 -23.17
N PRO A 227 0.42 5.15 -23.52
CA PRO A 227 0.45 3.86 -22.84
C PRO A 227 0.64 4.03 -21.32
N PRO A 228 -0.36 3.67 -20.49
CA PRO A 228 -0.27 3.88 -19.05
C PRO A 228 0.57 2.80 -18.36
N VAL A 229 1.14 3.15 -17.20
CA VAL A 229 1.66 2.16 -16.24
C VAL A 229 0.48 1.52 -15.53
N THR A 230 0.17 0.29 -15.89
CA THR A 230 -0.98 -0.49 -15.40
C THR A 230 -0.65 -1.39 -14.21
N LEU A 231 0.64 -1.60 -13.93
CA LEU A 231 1.09 -2.29 -12.73
C LEU A 231 2.36 -1.63 -12.24
N ASP A 232 2.46 -1.45 -10.93
CA ASP A 232 3.62 -0.94 -10.23
C ASP A 232 3.61 -1.55 -8.83
N ARG A 233 4.58 -2.42 -8.54
CA ARG A 233 4.66 -3.14 -7.27
C ARG A 233 6.09 -3.64 -6.98
N GLN A 234 6.31 -4.07 -5.76
CA GLN A 234 7.48 -4.86 -5.38
C GLN A 234 7.19 -6.36 -5.55
N VAL A 235 8.11 -7.15 -6.11
CA VAL A 235 7.99 -8.61 -6.21
C VAL A 235 7.95 -9.24 -4.82
N PRO A 236 6.89 -10.00 -4.48
CA PRO A 236 6.71 -10.53 -3.15
C PRO A 236 7.40 -11.90 -2.99
N PRO A 237 7.63 -12.34 -1.74
CA PRO A 237 8.26 -13.62 -1.45
C PRO A 237 7.50 -14.84 -1.98
N ASP A 238 6.18 -14.75 -2.15
CA ASP A 238 5.35 -15.84 -2.68
C ASP A 238 5.40 -15.97 -4.22
N TRP A 239 6.18 -15.14 -4.91
CA TRP A 239 6.34 -15.17 -6.38
C TRP A 239 7.68 -15.74 -6.87
N VAL A 240 8.61 -15.99 -5.95
CA VAL A 240 9.95 -16.43 -6.32
C VAL A 240 10.11 -17.95 -6.25
N ASP A 241 11.03 -18.46 -7.07
CA ASP A 241 11.43 -19.86 -7.04
C ASP A 241 12.49 -20.13 -5.95
N TYR A 242 13.00 -21.36 -5.91
CA TYR A 242 14.05 -21.76 -4.97
C TYR A 242 15.40 -21.05 -5.19
N ASN A 243 15.57 -20.33 -6.30
CA ASN A 243 16.76 -19.52 -6.58
C ASN A 243 16.60 -18.06 -6.13
N GLY A 244 15.42 -17.64 -5.68
CA GLY A 244 15.13 -16.25 -5.32
C GLY A 244 14.77 -15.35 -6.51
N HIS A 245 14.61 -15.92 -7.70
CA HIS A 245 14.15 -15.21 -8.90
C HIS A 245 12.63 -15.36 -9.06
N MET A 246 11.98 -14.36 -9.64
CA MET A 246 10.56 -14.44 -9.98
C MET A 246 10.32 -15.63 -10.91
N ASN A 247 9.46 -16.56 -10.49
CA ASN A 247 9.15 -17.74 -11.27
C ASN A 247 8.40 -17.35 -12.56
N GLU A 248 8.63 -18.11 -13.65
CA GLU A 248 8.07 -17.81 -14.98
C GLU A 248 6.55 -17.56 -14.97
N ALA A 249 5.79 -18.28 -14.15
CA ALA A 249 4.34 -18.16 -14.10
C ALA A 249 3.89 -16.80 -13.56
N HIS A 250 4.67 -16.19 -12.67
CA HIS A 250 4.33 -14.89 -12.08
C HIS A 250 4.54 -13.72 -13.04
N TYR A 251 5.28 -13.91 -14.15
CA TYR A 251 5.30 -12.92 -15.23
C TYR A 251 3.92 -12.82 -15.87
N LEU A 252 3.29 -13.96 -16.17
CA LEU A 252 1.92 -13.98 -16.68
C LEU A 252 0.93 -13.43 -15.64
N THR A 253 1.08 -13.75 -14.36
CA THR A 253 0.26 -13.15 -13.30
C THR A 253 0.37 -11.62 -13.31
N ALA A 254 1.57 -11.06 -13.40
CA ALA A 254 1.77 -9.61 -13.48
C ALA A 254 1.13 -8.99 -14.73
N PHE A 255 1.27 -9.63 -15.90
CA PHE A 255 0.64 -9.15 -17.14
C PHE A 255 -0.88 -9.24 -17.10
N SER A 256 -1.44 -10.30 -16.53
CA SER A 256 -2.89 -10.42 -16.30
C SER A 256 -3.40 -9.32 -15.37
N ASN A 257 -2.70 -9.05 -14.26
CA ASN A 257 -3.07 -7.96 -13.35
C ASN A 257 -2.99 -6.57 -14.03
N ALA A 258 -2.00 -6.38 -14.91
CA ALA A 258 -1.87 -5.18 -15.72
C ALA A 258 -3.02 -5.02 -16.74
N CYS A 259 -3.42 -6.12 -17.38
CA CYS A 259 -4.61 -6.14 -18.24
C CYS A 259 -5.88 -5.80 -17.45
N ASP A 260 -6.09 -6.44 -16.30
CA ASP A 260 -7.24 -6.17 -15.42
C ASP A 260 -7.30 -4.71 -14.99
N ARG A 261 -6.15 -4.08 -14.71
CA ARG A 261 -6.10 -2.65 -14.39
C ARG A 261 -6.59 -1.78 -15.54
N LEU A 262 -6.13 -2.03 -16.76
CA LEU A 262 -6.57 -1.29 -17.94
C LEU A 262 -8.08 -1.46 -18.16
N LEU A 263 -8.58 -2.69 -18.05
CA LEU A 263 -9.99 -3.02 -18.20
C LEU A 263 -10.84 -2.30 -17.14
N LEU A 264 -10.40 -2.32 -15.87
CA LEU A 264 -11.06 -1.61 -14.78
C LEU A 264 -11.17 -0.11 -15.08
N TRP A 265 -10.07 0.52 -15.54
CA TRP A 265 -10.08 1.93 -15.95
C TRP A 265 -11.00 2.19 -17.14
N ALA A 266 -11.09 1.26 -18.09
CA ALA A 266 -12.03 1.36 -19.20
C ALA A 266 -13.50 1.19 -18.78
N GLY A 267 -13.79 0.85 -17.52
CA GLY A 267 -15.16 0.68 -16.99
C GLY A 267 -15.62 -0.77 -16.92
N MET A 268 -14.71 -1.75 -17.09
CA MET A 268 -14.97 -3.17 -16.83
C MET A 268 -14.87 -3.46 -15.33
N ASP A 269 -15.74 -2.82 -14.56
CA ASP A 269 -15.85 -2.97 -13.12
C ASP A 269 -16.79 -4.14 -12.74
N ALA A 270 -16.98 -4.32 -11.43
CA ALA A 270 -17.87 -5.36 -10.91
C ALA A 270 -19.34 -5.20 -11.37
N ASN A 271 -19.80 -3.98 -11.66
CA ASN A 271 -21.15 -3.74 -12.18
C ASN A 271 -21.26 -4.23 -13.62
N CYS A 272 -20.27 -3.92 -14.45
CA CYS A 272 -20.22 -4.38 -15.83
C CYS A 272 -20.21 -5.91 -15.92
N VAL A 273 -19.45 -6.58 -15.04
CA VAL A 273 -19.46 -8.05 -14.94
C VAL A 273 -20.82 -8.59 -14.51
N THR A 274 -21.47 -7.95 -13.53
CA THR A 274 -22.82 -8.32 -13.07
C THR A 274 -23.88 -8.13 -14.17
N GLU A 275 -23.71 -7.14 -15.05
CA GLU A 275 -24.53 -6.91 -16.24
C GLU A 275 -24.29 -7.95 -17.36
N GLY A 276 -23.33 -8.87 -17.18
CA GLY A 276 -23.06 -9.96 -18.10
C GLY A 276 -21.94 -9.69 -19.10
N HIS A 277 -21.09 -8.68 -18.88
CA HIS A 277 -19.96 -8.35 -19.74
C HIS A 277 -18.64 -8.86 -19.16
N SER A 278 -17.78 -9.48 -19.96
CA SER A 278 -16.46 -9.93 -19.51
C SER A 278 -15.45 -9.95 -20.66
N VAL A 279 -14.17 -10.13 -20.35
CA VAL A 279 -13.09 -10.21 -21.34
C VAL A 279 -12.27 -11.45 -21.05
N PHE A 280 -12.08 -12.30 -22.06
CA PHE A 280 -11.29 -13.53 -21.95
C PHE A 280 -10.04 -13.42 -22.80
N THR A 281 -8.88 -13.75 -22.23
CA THR A 281 -7.64 -13.93 -22.98
C THR A 281 -7.73 -15.20 -23.82
N VAL A 282 -7.52 -15.09 -25.13
CA VAL A 282 -7.52 -16.22 -26.07
C VAL A 282 -6.12 -16.66 -26.48
N GLU A 283 -5.16 -15.74 -26.47
CA GLU A 283 -3.77 -16.03 -26.78
C GLU A 283 -2.85 -15.09 -26.00
N THR A 284 -1.73 -15.64 -25.54
CA THR A 284 -0.69 -14.92 -24.82
C THR A 284 0.67 -15.36 -25.37
N HIS A 285 1.55 -14.40 -25.68
CA HIS A 285 2.93 -14.66 -26.03
C HIS A 285 3.86 -13.83 -25.14
N ILE A 286 4.70 -14.50 -24.34
CA ILE A 286 5.65 -13.86 -23.42
C ILE A 286 7.07 -14.07 -23.90
N ARG A 287 7.87 -13.00 -23.89
CA ARG A 287 9.33 -13.07 -23.99
C ARG A 287 9.92 -12.74 -22.63
N HIS A 288 10.68 -13.66 -22.06
CA HIS A 288 11.52 -13.41 -20.88
C HIS A 288 12.87 -12.89 -21.36
N LEU A 289 13.21 -11.65 -20.98
CA LEU A 289 14.37 -10.91 -21.48
C LEU A 289 15.42 -10.65 -20.40
N GLY A 290 15.01 -10.65 -19.13
CA GLY A 290 15.88 -10.50 -17.97
C GLY A 290 15.28 -11.14 -16.73
N GLU A 291 16.14 -11.36 -15.74
CA GLU A 291 15.75 -11.89 -14.42
C GLU A 291 15.24 -10.74 -13.52
N VAL A 292 14.36 -11.09 -12.58
CA VAL A 292 13.80 -10.18 -11.58
C VAL A 292 13.88 -10.86 -10.23
N ASP A 293 14.45 -10.19 -9.24
CA ASP A 293 14.67 -10.75 -7.90
C ASP A 293 13.47 -10.51 -6.97
N ILE A 294 13.40 -11.28 -5.89
CA ILE A 294 12.58 -10.93 -4.72
C ILE A 294 12.87 -9.47 -4.28
N GLY A 295 11.83 -8.72 -3.96
CA GLY A 295 11.97 -7.35 -3.46
C GLY A 295 12.28 -6.31 -4.55
N ASP A 296 12.50 -6.69 -5.81
CA ASP A 296 12.64 -5.74 -6.90
C ASP A 296 11.31 -5.07 -7.22
N ARG A 297 11.36 -3.77 -7.56
CA ARG A 297 10.21 -3.06 -8.10
C ARG A 297 10.07 -3.38 -9.59
N ILE A 298 8.87 -3.77 -9.98
CA ILE A 298 8.48 -3.97 -11.38
C ILE A 298 7.36 -3.01 -11.76
N THR A 299 7.43 -2.50 -12.99
CA THR A 299 6.35 -1.72 -13.60
C THR A 299 5.95 -2.33 -14.93
N VAL A 300 4.65 -2.43 -15.22
CA VAL A 300 4.16 -2.83 -16.54
C VAL A 300 3.48 -1.64 -17.20
N THR A 301 3.98 -1.27 -18.37
CA THR A 301 3.30 -0.33 -19.26
C THR A 301 2.46 -1.12 -20.26
N THR A 302 1.20 -0.75 -20.43
CA THR A 302 0.28 -1.43 -21.36
C THR A 302 -0.09 -0.52 -22.51
N ARG A 303 0.05 -1.02 -23.73
CA ARG A 303 -0.38 -0.38 -24.96
C ARG A 303 -1.55 -1.15 -25.55
N VAL A 304 -2.59 -0.42 -25.94
CA VAL A 304 -3.70 -0.96 -26.74
C VAL A 304 -3.30 -0.87 -28.21
N LEU A 305 -3.10 -2.03 -28.86
CA LEU A 305 -2.75 -2.13 -30.27
C LEU A 305 -3.99 -2.11 -31.17
N ASP A 306 -5.04 -2.82 -30.76
CA ASP A 306 -6.35 -2.85 -31.41
C ASP A 306 -7.45 -3.03 -30.37
N ALA A 307 -8.61 -2.43 -30.64
CA ALA A 307 -9.82 -2.57 -29.84
C ALA A 307 -11.07 -2.65 -30.73
N ALA A 308 -10.92 -3.07 -31.99
CA ALA A 308 -11.99 -3.06 -32.96
C ALA A 308 -13.03 -4.18 -32.70
N GLY A 309 -14.30 -3.76 -32.65
CA GLY A 309 -15.42 -4.67 -32.51
C GLY A 309 -15.42 -5.38 -31.16
N LYS A 310 -15.08 -6.67 -31.17
CA LYS A 310 -15.09 -7.55 -29.98
C LYS A 310 -13.71 -8.03 -29.55
N HIS A 311 -12.67 -7.65 -30.30
CA HIS A 311 -11.29 -8.03 -30.02
C HIS A 311 -10.61 -6.91 -29.24
N LEU A 312 -9.65 -7.30 -28.41
CA LEU A 312 -8.73 -6.39 -27.75
C LEU A 312 -7.33 -6.99 -27.88
N HIS A 313 -6.41 -6.24 -28.47
CA HIS A 313 -5.03 -6.65 -28.67
C HIS A 313 -4.14 -5.73 -27.84
N LEU A 314 -3.45 -6.31 -26.85
CA LEU A 314 -2.61 -5.59 -25.91
C LEU A 314 -1.14 -5.96 -26.09
N TRP A 315 -0.28 -4.98 -25.84
CA TRP A 315 1.14 -5.15 -25.68
C TRP A 315 1.57 -4.62 -24.32
N HIS A 316 2.34 -5.41 -23.59
CA HIS A 316 2.84 -5.09 -22.27
C HIS A 316 4.36 -5.13 -22.23
N GLU A 317 4.94 -4.16 -21.54
CA GLU A 317 6.38 -4.12 -21.25
C GLU A 317 6.60 -4.06 -19.75
N MET A 318 7.27 -5.09 -19.22
CA MET A 318 7.68 -5.15 -17.83
C MET A 318 9.11 -4.61 -17.69
N GLN A 319 9.24 -3.53 -16.93
CA GLN A 319 10.52 -2.93 -16.57
C GLN A 319 10.88 -3.31 -15.13
N SER A 320 12.16 -3.57 -14.90
CA SER A 320 12.77 -3.66 -13.57
C SER A 320 13.91 -2.64 -13.45
N ARG A 321 14.60 -2.61 -12.30
CA ARG A 321 15.82 -1.81 -12.13
C ARG A 321 16.91 -2.10 -13.16
N ALA A 322 16.94 -3.33 -13.69
CA ALA A 322 17.94 -3.79 -14.65
C ALA A 322 17.59 -3.44 -16.11
N GLY A 323 16.38 -2.93 -16.36
CA GLY A 323 15.85 -2.62 -17.69
C GLY A 323 14.63 -3.48 -18.04
N LEU A 324 14.43 -3.72 -19.35
CA LEU A 324 13.29 -4.47 -19.86
C LEU A 324 13.43 -5.95 -19.49
N ALA A 325 12.60 -6.41 -18.55
CA ALA A 325 12.64 -7.77 -18.02
C ALA A 325 11.79 -8.74 -18.85
N ALA A 326 10.65 -8.29 -19.37
CA ALA A 326 9.79 -9.14 -20.19
C ALA A 326 8.82 -8.33 -21.04
N THR A 327 8.34 -8.93 -22.13
CA THR A 327 7.24 -8.39 -22.95
C THR A 327 6.12 -9.42 -23.04
N CYS A 328 4.88 -8.97 -23.11
CA CYS A 328 3.73 -9.84 -23.31
C CYS A 328 2.79 -9.26 -24.37
N GLU A 329 2.44 -10.07 -25.35
CA GLU A 329 1.40 -9.79 -26.32
C GLU A 329 0.17 -10.62 -25.97
N GLN A 330 -1.00 -9.98 -25.88
CA GLN A 330 -2.25 -10.65 -25.53
C GLN A 330 -3.34 -10.35 -26.56
N MET A 331 -4.01 -11.39 -27.03
CA MET A 331 -5.27 -11.27 -27.75
C MET A 331 -6.40 -11.65 -26.81
N LEU A 332 -7.39 -10.77 -26.69
CA LEU A 332 -8.55 -10.95 -25.84
C LEU A 332 -9.85 -10.78 -26.62
N LEU A 333 -10.91 -11.39 -26.11
CA LEU A 333 -12.27 -11.29 -26.63
C LEU A 333 -13.21 -10.77 -25.57
N HIS A 334 -13.98 -9.75 -25.91
CA HIS A 334 -15.14 -9.38 -25.12
C HIS A 334 -16.24 -10.44 -25.29
N MET A 335 -16.83 -10.85 -24.17
CA MET A 335 -17.80 -11.93 -24.03
C MET A 335 -19.08 -11.42 -23.41
N ASP A 336 -20.21 -11.84 -23.98
CA ASP A 336 -21.50 -11.80 -23.31
C ASP A 336 -21.64 -13.10 -22.49
N LEU A 337 -21.75 -12.96 -21.17
CA LEU A 337 -21.84 -14.08 -20.23
C LEU A 337 -23.23 -14.74 -20.20
N THR A 338 -24.26 -14.06 -20.69
CA THR A 338 -25.63 -14.59 -20.78
C THR A 338 -25.72 -15.62 -21.91
N ILE A 339 -25.18 -15.29 -23.08
CA ILE A 339 -25.15 -16.21 -24.23
C ILE A 339 -23.83 -16.98 -24.36
N ARG A 340 -22.84 -16.65 -23.52
CA ARG A 340 -21.47 -17.22 -23.50
C ARG A 340 -20.78 -17.20 -24.86
N ARG A 341 -20.88 -16.08 -25.58
CA ARG A 341 -20.29 -15.89 -26.91
C ARG A 341 -19.59 -14.55 -27.02
N PRO A 342 -18.62 -14.43 -27.95
CA PRO A 342 -17.99 -13.16 -28.23
C PRO A 342 -19.04 -12.13 -28.72
N ALA A 343 -19.03 -10.95 -28.11
CA ALA A 343 -19.99 -9.87 -28.37
C ALA A 343 -19.27 -8.51 -28.29
N LEU A 344 -19.92 -7.44 -28.79
CA LEU A 344 -19.39 -6.09 -28.62
C LEU A 344 -19.31 -5.72 -27.12
N PRO A 345 -18.30 -4.94 -26.69
CA PRO A 345 -18.26 -4.40 -25.35
C PRO A 345 -19.42 -3.45 -25.09
N ARG A 346 -19.69 -3.18 -23.81
CA ARG A 346 -20.56 -2.07 -23.42
C ARG A 346 -20.04 -0.78 -24.06
N ALA A 347 -20.94 0.08 -24.54
CA ALA A 347 -20.58 1.18 -25.44
C ALA A 347 -19.58 2.18 -24.84
N ASP A 348 -19.68 2.44 -23.54
CA ASP A 348 -18.76 3.27 -22.77
C ASP A 348 -17.36 2.63 -22.68
N VAL A 349 -17.28 1.33 -22.38
CA VAL A 349 -16.03 0.57 -22.33
C VAL A 349 -15.35 0.55 -23.69
N GLY A 350 -16.11 0.23 -24.74
CA GLY A 350 -15.61 0.19 -26.11
C GLY A 350 -15.09 1.54 -26.59
N ALA A 351 -15.76 2.64 -26.21
CA ALA A 351 -15.33 3.99 -26.57
C ALA A 351 -13.97 4.35 -25.96
N VAL A 352 -13.74 4.02 -24.68
CA VAL A 352 -12.47 4.27 -24.00
C VAL A 352 -11.33 3.47 -24.65
N LEU A 353 -11.52 2.17 -24.87
CA LEU A 353 -10.49 1.31 -25.47
C LEU A 353 -10.19 1.68 -26.92
N THR A 354 -11.22 2.03 -27.71
CA THR A 354 -11.04 2.48 -29.10
C THR A 354 -10.28 3.81 -29.17
N ALA A 355 -10.59 4.75 -28.27
CA ALA A 355 -9.86 6.02 -28.20
C ALA A 355 -8.38 5.80 -27.84
N ALA A 356 -8.10 4.93 -26.86
CA ALA A 356 -6.73 4.55 -26.50
C ALA A 356 -5.99 3.89 -27.68
N ALA A 357 -6.62 2.92 -28.36
CA ALA A 357 -6.04 2.27 -29.55
C ALA A 357 -5.71 3.30 -30.65
N GLY A 358 -6.64 4.23 -30.93
CA GLY A 358 -6.44 5.29 -31.92
C GLY A 358 -5.28 6.22 -31.58
N ALA A 359 -5.12 6.59 -30.31
CA ALA A 359 -4.01 7.42 -29.84
C ALA A 359 -2.67 6.66 -29.91
N HIS A 360 -2.66 5.40 -29.47
CA HIS A 360 -1.47 4.56 -29.48
C HIS A 360 -1.00 4.15 -30.88
N ALA A 361 -1.89 4.15 -31.89
CA ALA A 361 -1.52 3.83 -33.28
C ALA A 361 -0.48 4.80 -33.87
N ALA A 362 -0.35 6.01 -33.32
CA ALA A 362 0.66 6.99 -33.75
C ALA A 362 2.09 6.67 -33.26
N LEU A 363 2.26 5.75 -32.31
CA LEU A 363 3.55 5.38 -31.74
C LEU A 363 4.25 4.30 -32.60
N PRO A 364 5.60 4.25 -32.65
CA PRO A 364 6.33 3.19 -33.35
C PRO A 364 5.90 1.80 -32.88
N GLU A 365 5.76 0.84 -33.79
CA GLU A 365 5.37 -0.54 -33.43
C GLU A 365 6.40 -1.14 -32.44
N PRO A 366 5.95 -1.76 -31.33
CA PRO A 366 6.87 -2.35 -30.36
C PRO A 366 7.65 -3.53 -30.94
N GLU A 367 8.90 -3.69 -30.52
CA GLU A 367 9.74 -4.80 -30.97
C GLU A 367 9.21 -6.14 -30.44
N GLY A 368 8.76 -7.00 -31.35
CA GLY A 368 8.37 -8.39 -31.05
C GLY A 368 6.88 -8.68 -31.11
N VAL A 369 6.04 -7.68 -31.44
CA VAL A 369 4.64 -7.90 -31.82
C VAL A 369 4.56 -8.91 -32.98
N GLY A 370 3.62 -9.86 -32.90
CA GLY A 370 3.41 -10.91 -33.89
C GLY A 370 4.55 -11.92 -34.00
N ARG A 371 5.51 -11.93 -33.06
CA ARG A 371 6.59 -12.91 -33.05
C ARG A 371 6.04 -14.27 -32.63
N ALA A 372 6.45 -15.31 -33.34
CA ALA A 372 6.19 -16.70 -32.96
C ALA A 372 7.43 -17.37 -32.35
N ILE A 373 7.22 -18.38 -31.52
CA ILE A 373 8.29 -19.25 -31.03
C ILE A 373 8.94 -19.95 -32.22
N GLY A 374 10.23 -19.72 -32.42
CA GLY A 374 10.97 -20.25 -33.56
C GLY A 374 12.29 -19.52 -33.79
N ALA A 375 12.97 -19.87 -34.88
CA ALA A 375 14.21 -19.19 -35.29
C ALA A 375 13.97 -17.67 -35.43
N PRO A 376 14.94 -16.82 -35.05
CA PRO A 376 14.82 -15.37 -35.25
C PRO A 376 14.56 -15.08 -36.73
N ARG A 377 13.50 -14.33 -37.02
CA ARG A 377 13.21 -13.84 -38.36
C ARG A 377 14.10 -12.66 -38.70
#